data_AF-A0A0K2UZ12-F1
#
_entry.id   AF-A0A0K2UZ12-F1
#
_cell.length_a   1.000
_cell.length_b   1.000
_cell.length_c   1.000
_cell.angle_alpha   90.00
_cell.angle_beta   90.00
_cell.angle_gamma   90.00
#
_symmetry.space_group_name_H-M   'P 1'
#
loop_
_entity.id
_entity.type
_entity.pdbx_description
1 polymer ?
#
loop_
_entity_poly.entity_id
_entity_poly.type
_entity_poly.pdbx_seq_one_letter_code
_entity_poly.pdbx_strand_id
1 'polypeptide(L)'
;MFLYYSLNVKLITMRLRMPKITVYPSYRHIIASLVCNPALFCSFFRKCENYRTPDLLKDKLLDHFEENSVDEVKFQQWISNDRSELTSIVLPIQNFVEIIYDKAEKLTRHNFIAKTQSNFLYNKKKSEIMEGEFVVNGDFSEKL
;
A
#
# COMPACT_ATOMS: atom_id res chain seq x y z
N MET A 1 1.46 10.24 10.14
CA MET A 1 2.39 9.12 9.85
C MET A 1 2.08 8.42 8.51
N PHE A 2 0.87 8.53 7.96
CA PHE A 2 0.50 7.93 6.66
C PHE A 2 1.28 8.43 5.45
N LEU A 3 1.71 9.70 5.44
CA LEU A 3 2.60 10.22 4.42
C LEU A 3 3.89 9.39 4.38
N TYR A 4 4.44 9.02 5.53
CA TYR A 4 5.67 8.25 5.63
C TYR A 4 5.48 6.80 5.14
N TYR A 5 4.43 6.11 5.59
CA TYR A 5 4.16 4.74 5.17
C TYR A 5 3.87 4.63 3.67
N SER A 6 2.99 5.51 3.15
CA SER A 6 2.70 5.55 1.72
C SER A 6 3.90 6.01 0.89
N LEU A 7 4.75 6.91 1.41
CA LEU A 7 6.01 7.28 0.79
C LEU A 7 6.99 6.09 0.75
N ASN A 8 7.03 5.30 1.82
CA ASN A 8 7.88 4.11 1.89
C ASN A 8 7.43 3.06 0.86
N VAL A 9 6.13 2.79 0.75
CA VAL A 9 5.58 1.89 -0.30
C VAL A 9 5.86 2.46 -1.70
N LYS A 10 5.73 3.78 -1.90
CA LYS A 10 6.07 4.43 -3.17
C LYS A 10 7.55 4.28 -3.51
N LEU A 11 8.46 4.43 -2.55
CA LEU A 11 9.90 4.27 -2.77
C LEU A 11 10.27 2.84 -3.17
N ILE A 12 9.69 1.85 -2.50
CA ILE A 12 9.91 0.44 -2.81
C ILE A 12 9.31 0.11 -4.19
N THR A 13 8.10 0.60 -4.49
CA THR A 13 7.43 0.37 -5.79
C THR A 13 7.98 1.24 -6.93
N MET A 14 8.76 2.29 -6.67
CA MET A 14 9.49 3.03 -7.72
C MET A 14 10.54 2.15 -8.38
N ARG A 15 11.11 1.16 -7.68
CA ARG A 15 12.02 0.18 -8.28
C ARG A 15 11.30 -0.87 -9.12
N LEU A 16 9.97 -1.02 -8.96
CA LEU A 16 9.13 -1.73 -9.94
C LEU A 16 8.95 -0.92 -11.24
N ARG A 17 9.43 0.33 -11.32
CA ARG A 17 9.49 1.12 -12.56
C ARG A 17 10.90 1.13 -13.14
N MET A 18 11.63 0.01 -13.07
CA MET A 18 12.79 -0.18 -13.95
C MET A 18 12.28 -0.21 -15.40
N PRO A 19 13.06 0.23 -16.40
CA PRO A 19 12.59 0.38 -17.79
C PRO A 19 12.06 -0.89 -18.48
N LYS A 20 12.04 -2.04 -17.80
CA LYS A 20 11.42 -3.31 -18.25
C LYS A 20 10.33 -3.88 -17.32
N ILE A 21 10.12 -3.33 -16.13
CA ILE A 21 9.15 -3.84 -15.14
C ILE A 21 7.86 -3.02 -15.28
N THR A 22 6.82 -3.58 -15.92
CA THR A 22 5.54 -2.88 -16.17
C THR A 22 4.31 -3.64 -15.68
N VAL A 23 4.47 -4.69 -14.86
CA VAL A 23 3.33 -5.47 -14.33
C VAL A 23 2.38 -4.60 -13.51
N TYR A 24 2.93 -3.72 -12.67
CA TYR A 24 2.17 -2.78 -11.87
C TYR A 24 2.78 -1.37 -11.95
N PRO A 25 2.26 -0.50 -12.83
CA PRO A 25 2.82 0.85 -13.06
C PRO A 25 2.82 1.76 -11.84
N SER A 26 2.06 1.40 -10.79
CA SER A 26 2.06 2.10 -9.51
C SER A 26 1.53 1.19 -8.41
N TYR A 27 1.83 1.54 -7.16
CA TYR A 27 1.25 0.90 -5.97
C TYR A 27 -0.28 0.83 -6.00
N ARG A 28 -0.97 1.74 -6.72
CA ARG A 28 -2.43 1.72 -6.85
C ARG A 28 -2.92 0.51 -7.62
N HIS A 29 -2.16 0.06 -8.62
CA HIS A 29 -2.50 -1.15 -9.37
C HIS A 29 -2.26 -2.42 -8.54
N ILE A 30 -1.29 -2.40 -7.62
CA ILE A 30 -1.08 -3.46 -6.63
C ILE A 30 -2.25 -3.50 -5.64
N ILE A 31 -2.71 -2.35 -5.14
CA ILE A 31 -3.93 -2.31 -4.31
C ILE A 31 -5.14 -2.82 -5.10
N ALA A 32 -5.27 -2.44 -6.38
CA ALA A 32 -6.38 -2.87 -7.23
C ALA A 32 -6.39 -4.40 -7.45
N SER A 33 -5.23 -5.05 -7.52
CA SER A 33 -5.16 -6.52 -7.62
C SER A 33 -5.50 -7.24 -6.31
N LEU A 34 -5.38 -6.56 -5.16
CA LEU A 34 -5.71 -7.08 -3.84
C LEU A 34 -7.17 -6.88 -3.43
N VAL A 35 -7.97 -6.14 -4.20
CA VAL A 35 -9.38 -5.86 -3.89
C VAL A 35 -10.31 -6.55 -4.89
N CYS A 36 -11.56 -6.77 -4.48
CA CYS A 36 -12.58 -7.26 -5.40
C CYS A 36 -12.84 -6.24 -6.53
N ASN A 37 -13.37 -6.72 -7.65
CA ASN A 37 -13.88 -5.87 -8.72
C ASN A 37 -15.36 -6.23 -8.97
N PRO A 38 -16.34 -5.38 -8.60
CA PRO A 38 -16.18 -4.06 -7.97
C PRO A 38 -15.62 -4.11 -6.54
N ALA A 39 -15.03 -3.02 -6.07
CA ALA A 39 -14.39 -2.96 -4.75
C ALA A 39 -15.43 -3.07 -3.62
N LEU A 40 -15.34 -4.16 -2.84
CA LEU A 40 -16.23 -4.44 -1.72
C LEU A 40 -15.51 -4.22 -0.39
N PHE A 41 -16.26 -3.77 0.63
CA PHE A 41 -15.75 -3.61 2.00
C PHE A 41 -15.00 -4.85 2.50
N CYS A 42 -15.53 -6.05 2.23
CA CYS A 42 -14.91 -7.30 2.65
C CYS A 42 -13.47 -7.45 2.14
N SER A 43 -13.15 -6.94 0.94
CA SER A 43 -11.85 -7.16 0.30
C SER A 43 -10.74 -6.33 0.92
N PHE A 44 -11.08 -5.15 1.44
CA PHE A 44 -10.14 -4.29 2.16
C PHE A 44 -9.71 -4.88 3.50
N PHE A 45 -10.55 -5.72 4.11
CA PHE A 45 -10.31 -6.32 5.43
C PHE A 45 -10.14 -7.85 5.39
N ARG A 46 -9.93 -8.43 4.21
CA ARG A 46 -9.77 -9.90 4.01
C ARG A 46 -10.93 -10.74 4.56
N LYS A 47 -12.16 -10.24 4.44
CA LYS A 47 -13.39 -10.90 4.91
C LYS A 47 -14.23 -11.53 3.79
N CYS A 48 -13.74 -11.56 2.54
CA CYS A 48 -14.49 -12.18 1.46
C CYS A 48 -14.17 -13.69 1.41
N GLU A 49 -15.18 -14.54 1.20
CA GLU A 49 -14.98 -15.98 0.98
C GLU A 49 -14.23 -16.24 -0.34
N ASN A 50 -14.52 -15.48 -1.38
CA ASN A 50 -13.85 -15.52 -2.69
C ASN A 50 -12.67 -14.55 -2.78
N TYR A 51 -11.96 -14.35 -1.66
CA TYR A 51 -10.80 -13.47 -1.64
C TYR A 51 -9.77 -13.96 -2.68
N ARG A 52 -9.39 -13.08 -3.62
CA ARG A 52 -8.36 -13.36 -4.63
C ARG A 52 -7.07 -13.65 -3.87
N THR A 53 -6.67 -14.93 -3.84
CA THR A 53 -5.69 -15.49 -2.90
C THR A 53 -4.41 -14.65 -2.89
N PRO A 54 -3.75 -14.47 -1.72
CA PRO A 54 -2.46 -13.79 -1.62
C PRO A 54 -1.48 -14.21 -2.70
N ASP A 55 -1.54 -15.49 -3.03
CA ASP A 55 -0.68 -16.22 -3.94
C ASP A 55 -0.73 -15.63 -5.35
N LEU A 56 -1.89 -15.24 -5.87
CA LEU A 56 -1.99 -14.71 -7.24
C LEU A 56 -1.15 -13.44 -7.46
N LEU A 57 -1.06 -12.55 -6.47
CA LEU A 57 -0.19 -11.37 -6.59
C LEU A 57 1.28 -11.76 -6.50
N LYS A 58 1.61 -12.66 -5.57
CA LYS A 58 2.99 -13.10 -5.35
C LYS A 58 3.52 -13.86 -6.56
N ASP A 59 2.76 -14.82 -7.07
CA ASP A 59 3.05 -15.62 -8.26
C ASP A 59 3.31 -14.70 -9.46
N LYS A 60 2.40 -13.75 -9.74
CA LYS A 60 2.59 -12.79 -10.83
C LYS A 60 3.86 -11.94 -10.72
N LEU A 61 4.28 -11.62 -9.51
CA LEU A 61 5.52 -10.87 -9.29
C LEU A 61 6.73 -11.80 -9.48
N LEU A 62 6.68 -13.02 -8.94
CA LEU A 62 7.73 -14.02 -9.08
C LEU A 62 7.94 -14.42 -10.54
N ASP A 63 6.88 -14.82 -11.24
CA ASP A 63 6.89 -15.17 -12.66
C ASP A 63 7.55 -14.05 -13.48
N HIS A 64 7.17 -12.80 -13.21
CA HIS A 64 7.75 -11.65 -13.90
C HIS A 64 9.24 -11.47 -13.62
N PHE A 65 9.68 -11.64 -12.37
CA PHE A 65 11.10 -11.55 -12.03
C PHE A 65 11.91 -12.70 -12.66
N GLU A 66 11.35 -13.90 -12.70
CA GLU A 66 11.95 -15.08 -13.33
C GLU A 66 12.08 -14.90 -14.86
N GLU A 67 11.01 -14.46 -15.53
CA GLU A 67 11.01 -14.13 -16.97
C GLU A 67 12.07 -13.07 -17.35
N ASN A 68 12.45 -12.23 -16.40
CA ASN A 68 13.45 -11.18 -16.57
C ASN A 68 14.83 -11.52 -15.99
N SER A 69 15.02 -12.77 -15.52
CA SER A 69 16.26 -13.26 -14.91
C SER A 69 16.76 -12.36 -13.78
N VAL A 70 15.85 -11.94 -12.91
CA VAL A 70 16.13 -11.12 -11.72
C VAL A 70 16.19 -12.03 -10.50
N ASP A 71 17.36 -12.17 -9.89
CA ASP A 71 17.55 -12.99 -8.68
C ASP A 71 17.44 -12.18 -7.37
N GLU A 72 17.79 -10.89 -7.44
CA GLU A 72 17.77 -9.97 -6.30
C GLU A 72 17.26 -8.58 -6.69
N VAL A 73 16.64 -7.91 -5.71
CA VAL A 73 16.11 -6.56 -5.87
C VAL A 73 16.82 -5.62 -4.92
N LYS A 74 17.44 -4.59 -5.49
CA LYS A 74 17.99 -3.45 -4.75
C LYS A 74 16.97 -2.32 -4.67
N PHE A 75 16.58 -1.92 -3.46
CA PHE A 75 15.63 -0.84 -3.23
C PHE A 75 16.02 0.03 -2.04
N GLN A 76 15.34 1.17 -1.91
CA GLN A 76 15.48 2.05 -0.75
C GLN A 76 14.20 2.02 0.05
N GLN A 77 14.34 1.93 1.37
CA GLN A 77 13.21 2.09 2.28
C GLN A 77 13.61 2.92 3.49
N TRP A 78 12.60 3.60 4.01
CA TRP A 78 12.67 4.26 5.29
C TRP A 78 12.57 3.22 6.41
N ILE A 79 13.51 3.23 7.34
CA ILE A 79 13.50 2.42 8.56
C ILE A 79 13.30 3.38 9.74
N SER A 80 12.25 3.14 10.52
CA SER A 80 11.97 3.88 11.74
C SER A 80 12.59 3.14 12.92
N ASN A 81 13.85 3.45 13.23
CA ASN A 81 14.43 3.19 14.54
C ASN A 81 14.36 4.49 15.38
N ASP A 82 15.10 4.62 16.49
CA ASP A 82 15.17 5.87 17.28
C ASP A 82 15.46 7.12 16.43
N ARG A 83 15.98 6.92 15.21
CA ARG A 83 16.06 7.89 14.13
C ARG A 83 15.42 7.33 12.85
N SER A 84 14.69 8.16 12.11
CA SER A 84 14.19 7.79 10.79
C SER A 84 15.33 7.87 9.76
N GLU A 85 15.75 6.74 9.19
CA GLU A 85 16.85 6.68 8.20
C GLU A 85 16.39 6.06 6.87
N LEU A 86 16.89 6.59 5.75
CA LEU A 86 16.67 6.02 4.43
C LEU A 86 17.80 5.05 4.10
N THR A 87 17.50 3.75 4.08
CA THR A 87 18.50 2.71 3.89
C THR A 87 18.35 2.04 2.52
N SER A 88 19.47 1.68 1.90
CA SER A 88 19.50 0.85 0.70
C SER A 88 19.60 -0.61 1.09
N ILE A 89 18.71 -1.43 0.56
CA ILE A 89 18.57 -2.85 0.89
C ILE A 89 18.66 -3.67 -0.40
N VAL A 90 19.29 -4.84 -0.31
CA VAL A 90 19.31 -5.85 -1.37
C VAL A 90 18.69 -7.12 -0.78
N LEU A 91 17.69 -7.68 -1.45
CA LEU A 91 17.02 -8.91 -1.02
C LEU A 91 16.80 -9.86 -2.21
N PRO A 92 16.81 -11.18 -1.95
CA PRO A 92 16.30 -12.16 -2.90
C PRO A 92 14.85 -11.86 -3.31
N ILE A 93 14.46 -12.23 -4.53
CA ILE A 93 13.11 -11.95 -5.05
C ILE A 93 11.99 -12.47 -4.15
N GLN A 94 12.15 -13.65 -3.55
CA GLN A 94 11.14 -14.24 -2.67
C GLN A 94 10.87 -13.34 -1.47
N ASN A 95 11.94 -12.87 -0.81
CA ASN A 95 11.84 -11.97 0.34
C ASN A 95 11.28 -10.60 -0.06
N PHE A 96 11.66 -10.10 -1.24
CA PHE A 96 11.15 -8.83 -1.75
C PHE A 96 9.64 -8.88 -2.04
N VAL A 97 9.15 -9.97 -2.65
CA VAL A 97 7.74 -10.18 -2.96
C VAL A 97 6.89 -10.24 -1.69
N GLU A 98 7.36 -10.93 -0.65
CA GLU A 98 6.72 -10.94 0.67
C GLU A 98 6.58 -9.53 1.25
N ILE A 99 7.67 -8.74 1.23
CA ILE A 99 7.65 -7.36 1.72
C ILE A 99 6.65 -6.49 0.94
N ILE A 100 6.60 -6.62 -0.38
CA ILE A 100 5.63 -5.89 -1.21
C ILE A 100 4.21 -6.29 -0.86
N TYR A 101 3.95 -7.59 -0.72
CA TYR A 101 2.64 -8.11 -0.38
C TYR A 101 2.14 -7.55 0.95
N ASP A 102 2.94 -7.70 2.01
CA ASP A 102 2.60 -7.22 3.36
C ASP A 102 2.36 -5.71 3.38
N LYS A 103 3.23 -4.98 2.68
CA LYS A 103 3.13 -3.53 2.65
C LYS A 103 1.90 -3.07 1.88
N ALA A 104 1.60 -3.71 0.76
CA ALA A 104 0.42 -3.44 -0.07
C ALA A 104 -0.88 -3.80 0.66
N GLU A 105 -0.89 -4.88 1.44
CA GLU A 105 -2.04 -5.27 2.25
C GLU A 105 -2.37 -4.20 3.30
N LYS A 106 -1.38 -3.81 4.11
CA LYS A 106 -1.54 -2.74 5.10
C LYS A 106 -2.01 -1.44 4.43
N LEU A 107 -1.41 -1.09 3.29
CA LEU A 107 -1.79 0.11 2.54
C LEU A 107 -3.23 0.03 2.00
N THR A 108 -3.70 -1.15 1.63
CA THR A 108 -5.07 -1.37 1.14
C THR A 108 -6.10 -1.01 2.22
N ARG A 109 -5.92 -1.51 3.45
CA ARG A 109 -6.75 -1.14 4.62
C ARG A 109 -6.72 0.35 4.88
N HIS A 110 -5.52 0.93 4.95
CA HIS A 110 -5.37 2.36 5.25
C HIS A 110 -5.99 3.25 4.18
N ASN A 111 -5.84 2.92 2.90
CA ASN A 111 -6.44 3.68 1.79
C ASN A 111 -7.97 3.70 1.92
N PHE A 112 -8.58 2.56 2.25
CA PHE A 112 -10.02 2.48 2.48
C PHE A 112 -10.48 3.35 3.66
N ILE A 113 -9.80 3.27 4.81
CA ILE A 113 -10.14 4.04 6.00
C ILE A 113 -10.00 5.54 5.71
N ALA A 114 -8.87 5.97 5.16
CA ALA A 114 -8.60 7.38 4.86
C ALA A 114 -9.62 7.96 3.87
N LYS A 115 -10.01 7.19 2.84
CA LYS A 115 -11.03 7.61 1.87
C LYS A 115 -12.41 7.70 2.52
N THR A 116 -12.77 6.72 3.34
CA THR A 116 -14.05 6.70 4.06
C THR A 116 -14.15 7.88 5.04
N GLN A 117 -13.10 8.13 5.83
CA GLN A 117 -13.02 9.27 6.74
C GLN A 117 -13.10 10.60 5.98
N SER A 118 -12.36 10.74 4.88
CA SER A 118 -12.38 11.96 4.06
C SER A 118 -13.77 12.22 3.48
N ASN A 119 -14.43 11.19 2.97
CA ASN A 119 -15.80 11.29 2.44
C ASN A 119 -16.80 11.67 3.53
N PHE A 120 -16.72 11.02 4.70
CA PHE A 120 -17.57 11.34 5.84
C PHE A 120 -17.40 12.80 6.27
N LEU A 121 -16.15 13.26 6.43
CA LEU A 121 -15.85 14.63 6.81
C LEU A 121 -16.33 15.64 5.77
N TYR A 122 -16.13 15.36 4.48
CA TYR A 122 -16.58 16.24 3.41
C TYR A 122 -18.10 16.37 3.39
N ASN A 123 -18.81 15.25 3.54
CA ASN A 123 -20.27 15.25 3.57
C ASN A 123 -20.79 15.99 4.82
N LYS A 124 -20.23 15.70 6.00
CA LYS A 124 -20.59 16.36 7.25
C LYS A 124 -20.32 17.87 7.23
N LYS A 125 -19.17 18.29 6.65
CA LYS A 125 -18.85 19.71 6.42
C LYS A 125 -19.87 20.42 5.55
N LYS A 126 -20.52 19.72 4.61
CA LYS A 126 -21.49 20.31 3.70
C LYS A 126 -22.89 20.45 4.30
N SER A 127 -23.29 19.56 5.21
CA SER A 127 -24.68 19.48 5.67
C SER A 127 -24.93 19.92 7.11
N GLU A 128 -23.90 19.92 7.97
CA GLU A 128 -24.14 19.92 9.44
C GLU A 128 -23.31 20.91 10.25
N ILE A 129 -22.20 21.45 9.73
CA ILE A 129 -21.36 22.37 10.51
C ILE A 129 -21.96 23.77 10.49
N MET A 130 -22.31 24.28 11.66
CA MET A 130 -22.86 25.62 11.84
C MET A 130 -21.76 26.68 11.96
N GLU A 131 -22.14 27.95 11.83
CA GLU A 131 -21.24 29.08 12.05
C GLU A 131 -20.69 29.05 13.49
N GLY A 132 -19.36 29.12 13.63
CA GLY A 132 -18.66 29.01 14.91
C GLY A 132 -18.23 27.58 15.30
N GLU A 133 -18.69 26.55 14.58
CA GLU A 133 -18.23 25.17 14.80
C GLU A 133 -17.01 24.84 13.93
N PHE A 134 -16.16 23.94 14.44
CA PHE A 134 -15.00 23.45 13.70
C PHE A 134 -14.79 21.96 13.94
N VAL A 135 -14.24 21.28 12.92
CA VAL A 135 -13.89 19.86 13.00
C VAL A 135 -12.38 19.71 12.97
N VAL A 136 -11.83 19.12 14.03
CA VAL A 136 -10.43 18.73 14.11
C VAL A 136 -10.28 17.31 13.59
N ASN A 137 -9.52 17.15 12.52
CA ASN A 137 -9.15 15.84 11.99
C ASN A 137 -7.69 15.55 12.34
N GLY A 138 -7.45 14.55 13.18
CA GLY A 138 -6.11 14.14 13.61
C GLY A 138 -5.74 12.76 13.07
N ASP A 139 -4.49 12.61 12.65
CA ASP A 139 -3.86 11.31 12.37
C ASP A 139 -3.09 10.88 13.62
N PHE A 140 -3.61 9.90 14.36
CA PHE A 140 -2.92 9.30 15.49
C PHE A 140 -2.01 8.18 14.98
N SER A 141 -0.70 8.35 15.15
CA SER A 141 0.25 7.26 14.93
C SER A 141 0.19 6.29 16.10
N GLU A 142 -0.29 5.07 15.87
CA GLU A 142 0.05 3.95 16.75
C GLU A 142 1.56 3.71 16.65
N LYS A 143 2.23 3.67 17.82
CA LYS A 143 3.60 3.20 17.91
C LYS A 143 3.59 1.70 17.58
N LEU A 144 4.18 1.33 16.44
CA LEU A 144 4.58 -0.04 16.10
C LEU A 144 6.07 -0.17 16.37
#